data_AF-A0AA50DYH9-F1
#
_entry.id   AF-A0AA50DYH9-F1
#
_cell.length_a   1.000
_cell.length_b   1.000
_cell.length_c   1.000
_cell.angle_alpha   90.00
_cell.angle_beta   90.00
_cell.angle_gamma   90.00
#
_symmetry.space_group_name_H-M   'P 1'
#
loop_
_entity.id
_entity.type
_entity.pdbx_description
1 polymer ?
#
loop_
_entity_poly.entity_id
_entity_poly.type
_entity_poly.pdbx_seq_one_letter_code
_entity_poly.pdbx_strand_id
1 'polypeptide(L)'
;MKEKFKLRVDNLRRNYQGLACIVTKIEAESSYAYKYAIEQAQKITSIIGILSGAVLVPNIKSTCRIKGSENIARAITFFEVDNKIFRISEGSIEKSSSQALIINQELIDEFSNLGLNRISDLLAKDQESLLPFENKVLNFLFLYSKASFTNEPVEKIVYVLSALESILLKDNNEPIQQNLGERLAFLLLIS
;
A
#
# COMPACT_ATOMS: atom_id res chain seq x y z
N MET A 1 14.97 3.05 -38.55
CA MET A 1 15.49 3.24 -37.17
C MET A 1 14.69 4.28 -36.38
N LYS A 2 14.41 5.47 -36.92
CA LYS A 2 13.59 6.53 -36.28
C LYS A 2 12.15 6.09 -35.90
N GLU A 3 11.51 5.27 -36.74
CA GLU A 3 10.13 4.81 -36.52
C GLU A 3 9.99 3.82 -35.34
N LYS A 4 10.91 2.85 -35.22
CA LYS A 4 10.99 1.95 -34.06
C LYS A 4 11.27 2.70 -32.75
N PHE A 5 12.04 3.79 -32.81
CA PHE A 5 12.30 4.64 -31.65
C PHE A 5 11.05 5.41 -31.22
N LYS A 6 10.31 5.99 -32.17
CA LYS A 6 9.04 6.68 -31.91
C LYS A 6 8.01 5.74 -31.27
N LEU A 7 7.83 4.54 -31.82
CA LEU A 7 6.92 3.52 -31.26
C LEU A 7 7.29 3.13 -29.82
N ARG A 8 8.59 3.04 -29.50
CA ARG A 8 9.05 2.77 -28.12
C ARG A 8 8.71 3.91 -27.16
N VAL A 9 8.94 5.15 -27.56
CA VAL A 9 8.63 6.34 -26.74
C VAL A 9 7.12 6.47 -26.52
N ASP A 10 6.32 6.27 -27.57
CA ASP A 10 4.86 6.34 -27.48
C ASP A 10 4.30 5.24 -26.56
N ASN A 11 4.89 4.03 -26.59
CA ASN A 11 4.50 2.96 -25.69
C ASN A 11 4.89 3.24 -24.23
N LEU A 12 6.07 3.82 -23.99
CA LEU A 12 6.48 4.25 -22.64
C LEU A 12 5.54 5.33 -22.09
N ARG A 13 5.22 6.35 -22.89
CA ARG A 13 4.27 7.39 -22.49
C ARG A 13 2.90 6.81 -22.18
N ARG A 14 2.37 5.95 -23.05
CA ARG A 14 1.07 5.31 -22.84
C ARG A 14 0.98 4.54 -21.52
N ASN A 15 2.06 3.87 -21.12
CA ASN A 15 2.03 2.99 -19.95
C ASN A 15 2.42 3.67 -18.63
N TYR A 16 3.22 4.74 -18.69
CA TYR A 16 3.87 5.32 -17.50
C TYR A 16 3.68 6.83 -17.33
N GLN A 17 3.21 7.56 -18.35
CA GLN A 17 2.98 8.99 -18.21
C GLN A 17 1.90 9.27 -17.17
N GLY A 18 2.17 10.23 -16.28
CA GLY A 18 1.25 10.59 -15.19
C GLY A 18 1.37 9.70 -13.94
N LEU A 19 2.26 8.69 -13.93
CA LEU A 19 2.56 7.91 -12.73
C LEU A 19 3.73 8.52 -11.96
N ALA A 20 3.70 8.38 -10.64
CA ALA A 20 4.85 8.64 -9.79
C ALA A 20 5.92 7.56 -10.00
N CYS A 21 7.19 7.94 -9.87
CA CYS A 21 8.34 7.04 -9.96
C CYS A 21 9.18 7.16 -8.70
N ILE A 22 9.60 6.02 -8.16
CA ILE A 22 10.52 5.94 -7.03
C ILE A 22 11.91 5.72 -7.59
N VAL A 23 12.83 6.61 -7.23
CA VAL A 23 14.21 6.60 -7.73
C VAL A 23 15.15 6.45 -6.54
N THR A 24 15.98 5.42 -6.59
CA THR A 24 17.02 5.16 -5.58
C THR A 24 18.39 5.13 -6.24
N LYS A 25 19.42 5.58 -5.54
CA LYS A 25 20.81 5.51 -6.00
C LYS A 25 21.65 4.79 -4.96
N ILE A 26 22.26 3.68 -5.35
CA ILE A 26 23.16 2.90 -4.50
C ILE A 26 24.35 2.40 -5.30
N GLU A 27 25.43 2.03 -4.61
CA GLU A 27 26.58 1.32 -5.18
C GLU A 27 26.51 -0.14 -4.73
N ALA A 28 26.16 -1.04 -5.65
CA ALA A 28 26.05 -2.47 -5.39
C ALA A 28 26.02 -3.28 -6.69
N GLU A 29 26.07 -4.61 -6.56
CA GLU A 29 25.77 -5.51 -7.68
C GLU A 29 24.36 -5.27 -8.24
N SER A 30 24.19 -5.43 -9.54
CA SER A 30 22.92 -5.16 -10.22
C SER A 30 21.72 -5.93 -9.63
N SER A 31 21.94 -7.16 -9.19
CA SER A 31 20.89 -8.01 -8.61
C SER A 31 20.44 -7.48 -7.24
N TYR A 32 21.38 -7.00 -6.43
CA TYR A 32 21.11 -6.37 -5.14
C TYR A 32 20.45 -5.00 -5.31
N ALA A 33 20.96 -4.17 -6.24
CA ALA A 33 20.37 -2.87 -6.55
C ALA A 33 18.90 -2.97 -6.98
N TYR A 34 18.55 -3.98 -7.77
CA TYR A 34 17.16 -4.27 -8.11
C TYR A 34 16.32 -4.61 -6.87
N LYS A 35 16.79 -5.54 -6.03
CA LYS A 35 16.07 -5.96 -4.81
C LYS A 35 15.86 -4.79 -3.86
N TYR A 36 16.91 -4.00 -3.63
CA TYR A 36 16.87 -2.80 -2.80
C TYR A 36 15.86 -1.79 -3.34
N ALA A 37 15.88 -1.48 -4.65
CA ALA A 37 14.93 -0.55 -5.24
C ALA A 37 13.47 -1.01 -5.07
N ILE A 38 13.19 -2.31 -5.22
CA ILE A 38 11.86 -2.88 -4.97
C ILE A 38 11.47 -2.77 -3.50
N GLU A 39 12.39 -3.06 -2.57
CA GLU A 39 12.13 -2.94 -1.13
C GLU A 39 11.82 -1.50 -0.73
N GLN A 40 12.60 -0.53 -1.22
CA GLN A 40 12.33 0.89 -1.00
C GLN A 40 10.99 1.31 -1.60
N ALA A 41 10.68 0.83 -2.82
CA ALA A 41 9.41 1.10 -3.45
C ALA A 41 8.23 0.54 -2.63
N GLN A 42 8.36 -0.66 -2.08
CA GLN A 42 7.35 -1.26 -1.19
C GLN A 42 7.17 -0.47 0.10
N LYS A 43 8.26 -0.03 0.74
CA LYS A 43 8.21 0.79 1.96
C LYS A 43 7.48 2.11 1.73
N ILE A 44 7.88 2.84 0.69
CA ILE A 44 7.30 4.14 0.34
C ILE A 44 5.83 4.00 -0.06
N THR A 45 5.50 3.06 -0.95
CA THR A 45 4.11 2.84 -1.38
C THR A 45 3.21 2.41 -0.22
N SER A 46 3.72 1.69 0.77
CA SER A 46 2.96 1.34 1.98
C SER A 46 2.48 2.58 2.73
N ILE A 47 3.36 3.58 2.94
CA ILE A 47 2.99 4.81 3.63
C ILE A 47 2.04 5.66 2.78
N ILE A 48 2.28 5.78 1.48
CA ILE A 48 1.36 6.49 0.57
C ILE A 48 -0.02 5.80 0.54
N GLY A 49 -0.06 4.48 0.66
CA GLY A 49 -1.29 3.71 0.79
C GLY A 49 -2.14 4.15 1.98
N ILE A 50 -1.53 4.34 3.15
CA ILE A 50 -2.22 4.87 4.34
C ILE A 50 -2.79 6.25 4.06
N LEU A 51 -1.97 7.13 3.50
CA LEU A 51 -2.32 8.52 3.22
C LEU A 51 -3.40 8.68 2.14
N SER A 52 -3.60 7.68 1.29
CA SER A 52 -4.70 7.70 0.32
C SER A 52 -6.09 7.70 0.95
N GLY A 53 -6.20 7.44 2.27
CA GLY A 53 -7.47 7.39 3.00
C GLY A 53 -8.21 6.06 2.86
N ALA A 54 -7.74 5.16 1.98
CA ALA A 54 -8.38 3.88 1.73
C ALA A 54 -8.52 3.01 2.99
N VAL A 55 -7.65 3.15 3.99
CA VAL A 55 -7.76 2.42 5.26
C VAL A 55 -9.09 2.70 5.97
N LEU A 56 -9.60 3.93 5.86
CA LEU A 56 -10.78 4.41 6.60
C LEU A 56 -12.11 3.94 5.99
N VAL A 57 -12.10 3.45 4.75
CA VAL A 57 -13.32 3.05 4.04
C VAL A 57 -13.33 1.52 3.86
N PRO A 58 -14.26 0.77 4.46
CA PRO A 58 -14.17 -0.69 4.56
C PRO A 58 -14.03 -1.45 3.23
N ASN A 59 -14.72 -1.00 2.18
CA ASN A 59 -14.83 -1.69 0.89
C ASN A 59 -13.99 -1.07 -0.25
N ILE A 60 -13.13 -0.10 0.08
CA ILE A 60 -12.23 0.57 -0.88
C ILE A 60 -10.80 0.08 -0.67
N LYS A 61 -10.05 -0.11 -1.75
CA LYS A 61 -8.60 -0.33 -1.68
C LYS A 61 -7.84 0.77 -2.41
N SER A 62 -6.62 1.04 -1.93
CA SER A 62 -5.69 1.96 -2.55
C SER A 62 -5.04 1.33 -3.77
N THR A 63 -4.83 2.15 -4.80
CA THR A 63 -4.06 1.81 -6.01
C THR A 63 -2.60 2.23 -5.90
N CYS A 64 -2.19 2.79 -4.76
CA CYS A 64 -0.82 3.26 -4.52
C CYS A 64 0.13 2.07 -4.27
N ARG A 65 0.31 1.22 -5.28
CA ARG A 65 1.22 0.07 -5.31
C ARG A 65 2.17 0.18 -6.49
N ILE A 66 3.21 -0.65 -6.48
CA ILE A 66 4.10 -0.80 -7.62
C ILE A 66 3.28 -1.26 -8.82
N LYS A 67 3.33 -0.52 -9.93
CA LYS A 67 2.61 -0.87 -11.15
C LYS A 67 2.91 -2.32 -11.55
N GLY A 68 1.84 -3.10 -11.75
CA GLY A 68 1.95 -4.51 -12.13
C GLY A 68 2.03 -5.50 -10.97
N SER A 69 2.09 -5.03 -9.71
CA SER A 69 1.97 -5.90 -8.53
C SER A 69 0.50 -6.14 -8.10
N GLU A 70 -0.46 -5.65 -8.88
CA GLU A 70 -1.89 -5.76 -8.57
C GLU A 70 -2.39 -7.15 -8.97
N ASN A 71 -3.18 -7.76 -8.09
CA ASN A 71 -3.93 -8.97 -8.44
C ASN A 71 -5.32 -8.54 -8.93
N ILE A 72 -5.57 -8.69 -10.23
CA ILE A 72 -6.84 -8.35 -10.86
C ILE A 72 -7.63 -9.65 -11.05
N ALA A 73 -8.66 -9.85 -10.23
CA ALA A 73 -9.55 -10.99 -10.36
C ALA A 73 -10.28 -10.94 -11.71
N ARG A 74 -10.14 -11.98 -12.52
CA ARG A 74 -10.78 -12.11 -13.84
C ARG A 74 -11.61 -13.39 -13.91
N ALA A 75 -12.76 -13.30 -14.55
CA ALA A 75 -13.62 -14.44 -14.88
C ALA A 75 -13.68 -14.61 -16.39
N ILE A 76 -13.69 -15.88 -16.80
CA ILE A 76 -14.11 -16.28 -18.14
C ILE A 76 -15.51 -16.85 -17.99
N THR A 77 -16.48 -16.21 -18.63
CA THR A 77 -17.89 -16.63 -18.62
C THR A 77 -18.23 -17.27 -19.96
N PHE A 78 -18.77 -18.48 -19.89
CA PHE A 78 -19.34 -19.19 -21.03
C PHE A 78 -20.85 -19.01 -20.99
N PHE A 79 -21.44 -18.56 -22.09
CA PHE A 79 -22.88 -18.49 -22.26
C PHE A 79 -23.32 -19.55 -23.26
N GLU A 80 -24.27 -20.37 -22.86
CA GLU A 80 -24.79 -21.52 -23.59
C GLU A 80 -26.29 -21.33 -23.88
N VAL A 81 -26.69 -21.63 -25.12
CA VAL A 81 -28.09 -21.70 -25.57
C VAL A 81 -28.21 -22.97 -26.39
N ASP A 82 -29.25 -23.78 -26.13
CA ASP A 82 -29.53 -25.04 -26.84
C ASP A 82 -28.33 -26.00 -26.93
N ASN A 83 -27.67 -26.25 -25.79
CA ASN A 83 -26.47 -27.09 -25.69
C ASN A 83 -25.28 -26.64 -26.55
N LYS A 84 -25.23 -25.36 -26.93
CA LYS A 84 -24.14 -24.75 -27.69
C LYS A 84 -23.65 -23.47 -27.02
N ILE A 85 -22.35 -23.40 -26.81
CA ILE A 85 -21.70 -22.17 -26.34
C ILE A 85 -21.82 -21.12 -27.45
N PHE A 86 -22.55 -20.03 -27.18
CA PHE A 86 -22.77 -18.95 -28.15
C PHE A 86 -21.93 -17.71 -27.86
N ARG A 87 -21.41 -17.57 -26.63
CA ARG A 87 -20.52 -16.46 -26.26
C ARG A 87 -19.55 -16.90 -25.18
N ILE A 88 -18.31 -16.49 -25.33
CA ILE A 88 -17.29 -16.51 -24.28
C ILE A 88 -16.92 -15.06 -24.01
N SER A 89 -16.94 -14.63 -22.76
CA SER A 89 -16.47 -13.30 -22.37
C SER A 89 -15.47 -13.39 -21.22
N GLU A 90 -14.35 -12.68 -21.34
CA GLU A 90 -13.43 -12.46 -20.24
C GLU A 90 -13.66 -11.05 -19.66
N GLY A 91 -13.73 -10.93 -18.34
CA GLY A 91 -13.88 -9.64 -17.68
C GLY A 91 -13.32 -9.64 -16.26
N SER A 92 -12.96 -8.45 -15.78
CA SER A 92 -12.59 -8.28 -14.37
C SER A 92 -13.81 -8.51 -13.48
N ILE A 93 -13.66 -9.35 -12.46
CA ILE A 93 -14.69 -9.65 -11.45
C ILE A 93 -14.77 -8.49 -10.45
N GLU A 94 -13.64 -7.86 -10.17
CA GLU A 94 -13.55 -6.79 -9.18
C GLU A 94 -14.34 -5.55 -9.60
N LYS A 95 -15.45 -5.32 -8.88
CA LYS A 95 -16.19 -4.05 -8.85
C LYS A 95 -15.72 -3.12 -7.72
N SER A 96 -14.58 -3.42 -7.07
CA SER A 96 -14.11 -2.60 -5.95
C SER A 96 -13.81 -1.19 -6.43
N SER A 97 -14.45 -0.22 -5.78
CA SER A 97 -14.09 1.19 -5.93
C SER A 97 -12.65 1.34 -5.43
N SER A 98 -11.74 1.45 -6.39
CA SER A 98 -10.35 1.74 -6.14
C SER A 98 -10.19 3.24 -5.95
N GLN A 99 -9.50 3.66 -4.89
CA GLN A 99 -9.17 5.07 -4.70
C GLN A 99 -7.83 5.35 -5.39
N ALA A 100 -7.89 6.13 -6.47
CA ALA A 100 -6.71 6.70 -7.09
C ALA A 100 -6.30 7.95 -6.32
N LEU A 101 -5.03 8.02 -5.93
CA LEU A 101 -4.46 9.21 -5.30
C LEU A 101 -3.81 10.08 -6.38
N ILE A 102 -4.25 11.32 -6.49
CA ILE A 102 -3.60 12.32 -7.34
C ILE A 102 -2.65 13.10 -6.46
N ILE A 103 -1.34 12.92 -6.65
CA ILE A 103 -0.33 13.66 -5.90
C ILE A 103 -0.15 15.03 -6.58
N ASN A 104 -0.71 16.07 -5.95
CA ASN A 104 -0.53 17.47 -6.32
C ASN A 104 0.15 18.24 -5.16
N GLN A 105 0.46 19.52 -5.36
CA GLN A 105 1.13 20.31 -4.33
C GLN A 105 0.27 20.48 -3.06
N GLU A 106 -1.03 20.67 -3.21
CA GLU A 106 -1.97 20.81 -2.08
C GLU A 106 -1.95 19.57 -1.16
N LEU A 107 -1.97 18.37 -1.75
CA LEU A 107 -1.87 17.11 -1.01
C LEU A 107 -0.52 16.96 -0.31
N ILE A 108 0.58 17.39 -0.95
CA ILE A 108 1.92 17.37 -0.35
C ILE A 108 1.97 18.29 0.87
N ASP A 109 1.37 19.48 0.77
CA ASP A 109 1.32 20.45 1.86
C ASP A 109 0.46 19.94 3.01
N GLU A 110 -0.69 19.33 2.72
CA GLU A 110 -1.56 18.66 3.70
C GLU A 110 -0.80 17.54 4.44
N PHE A 111 -0.15 16.64 3.70
CA PHE A 111 0.60 15.55 4.31
C PHE A 111 1.80 16.03 5.12
N SER A 112 2.46 17.10 4.69
CA SER A 112 3.55 17.73 5.45
C SER A 112 3.06 18.19 6.82
N ASN A 113 1.86 18.77 6.89
CA ASN A 113 1.23 19.19 8.15
C ASN A 113 0.77 18.01 9.01
N LEU A 114 0.40 16.88 8.41
CA LEU A 114 0.01 15.65 9.10
C LEU A 114 1.20 14.81 9.59
N GLY A 115 2.43 15.32 9.47
CA GLY A 115 3.63 14.67 9.99
C GLY A 115 4.29 13.68 9.03
N LEU A 116 3.94 13.69 7.72
CA LEU A 116 4.63 12.88 6.71
C LEU A 116 6.14 13.13 6.71
N ASN A 117 6.59 14.36 6.97
CA ASN A 117 8.02 14.67 7.06
C ASN A 117 8.71 13.84 8.16
N ARG A 118 8.06 13.61 9.30
CA ARG A 118 8.61 12.76 10.38
C ARG A 118 8.68 11.30 9.98
N ILE A 119 7.67 10.80 9.27
CA ILE A 119 7.67 9.43 8.74
C ILE A 119 8.75 9.29 7.65
N SER A 120 8.93 10.30 6.81
CA SER A 120 9.96 10.35 5.78
C SER A 120 11.36 10.31 6.40
N ASP A 121 11.61 11.14 7.41
CA ASP A 121 12.88 11.12 8.16
C ASP A 121 13.15 9.74 8.77
N LEU A 122 12.12 9.11 9.31
CA LEU A 122 12.20 7.79 9.92
C LEU A 122 12.49 6.68 8.89
N LEU A 123 11.88 6.74 7.70
CA LEU A 123 12.16 5.81 6.60
C LEU A 123 13.56 6.00 6.00
N ALA A 124 14.11 7.20 6.06
CA ALA A 124 15.42 7.53 5.51
C ALA A 124 16.59 7.10 6.41
N LYS A 125 16.31 6.77 7.68
CA LYS A 125 17.32 6.25 8.61
C LYS A 125 17.78 4.85 8.22
N ASP A 126 19.07 4.60 8.41
CA ASP A 126 19.61 3.24 8.33
C ASP A 126 19.01 2.38 9.45
N GLN A 127 18.73 1.12 9.14
CA GLN A 127 18.08 0.19 10.06
C GLN A 127 18.83 0.06 11.40
N GLU A 128 20.16 0.11 11.37
CA GLU A 128 21.03 0.03 12.55
C GLU A 128 20.96 1.27 13.45
N SER A 129 20.53 2.41 12.90
CA SER A 129 20.41 3.68 13.61
C SER A 129 19.05 3.90 14.27
N LEU A 130 18.08 3.02 14.00
CA LEU A 130 16.71 3.12 14.52
C LEU A 130 16.64 2.71 15.99
N LEU A 131 16.06 3.58 16.82
CA LEU A 131 15.75 3.24 18.20
C LEU A 131 14.70 2.11 18.29
N PRO A 132 14.63 1.37 19.42
CA PRO A 132 13.63 0.31 19.58
C PRO A 132 12.18 0.79 19.39
N PHE A 133 11.86 1.99 19.86
CA PHE A 133 10.53 2.60 19.67
C PHE A 133 10.26 2.96 18.20
N GLU A 134 11.25 3.53 17.52
CA GLU A 134 11.19 3.89 16.10
C GLU A 134 10.92 2.67 15.21
N ASN A 135 11.58 1.55 15.52
CA ASN A 135 11.31 0.26 14.88
C ASN A 135 9.88 -0.22 15.10
N LYS A 136 9.34 -0.10 16.33
CA LYS A 136 7.94 -0.44 16.61
C LYS A 136 6.96 0.44 15.82
N VAL A 137 7.24 1.74 15.70
CA VAL A 137 6.43 2.68 14.92
C VAL A 137 6.44 2.30 13.44
N LEU A 138 7.61 2.01 12.85
CA LEU A 138 7.67 1.56 11.45
C LEU A 138 6.92 0.25 11.23
N ASN A 139 7.10 -0.72 12.13
CA ASN A 139 6.38 -2.00 12.04
C ASN A 139 4.85 -1.79 12.12
N PHE A 140 4.39 -0.95 13.04
CA PHE A 140 2.99 -0.54 13.13
C PHE A 140 2.50 0.04 11.80
N LEU A 141 3.22 1.01 11.22
CA LEU A 141 2.82 1.65 9.98
C LEU A 141 2.77 0.65 8.81
N PHE A 142 3.74 -0.25 8.70
CA PHE A 142 3.73 -1.28 7.65
C PHE A 142 2.61 -2.29 7.82
N LEU A 143 2.30 -2.72 9.05
CA LEU A 143 1.15 -3.59 9.32
C LEU A 143 -0.18 -2.87 9.02
N TYR A 144 -0.33 -1.64 9.50
CA TYR A 144 -1.51 -0.81 9.29
C TYR A 144 -1.74 -0.55 7.80
N SER A 145 -0.68 -0.30 7.03
CA SER A 145 -0.75 -0.07 5.59
C SER A 145 -1.41 -1.20 4.81
N LYS A 146 -1.33 -2.46 5.29
CA LYS A 146 -1.94 -3.61 4.62
C LYS A 146 -3.46 -3.47 4.52
N ALA A 147 -4.10 -2.84 5.51
CA ALA A 147 -5.52 -2.52 5.49
C ALA A 147 -5.90 -1.57 4.34
N SER A 148 -4.97 -0.74 3.85
CA SER A 148 -5.21 0.15 2.70
C SER A 148 -5.42 -0.62 1.41
N PHE A 149 -4.94 -1.85 1.32
CA PHE A 149 -4.80 -2.55 0.04
C PHE A 149 -5.67 -3.80 -0.10
N THR A 150 -6.49 -4.09 0.90
CA THR A 150 -7.57 -5.06 0.80
C THR A 150 -8.90 -4.31 0.69
N ASN A 151 -9.86 -4.90 0.00
CA ASN A 151 -11.24 -4.43 -0.09
C ASN A 151 -12.20 -5.29 0.75
N GLU A 152 -11.67 -6.29 1.47
CA GLU A 152 -12.41 -7.16 2.36
C GLU A 152 -12.48 -6.54 3.77
N PRO A 153 -13.66 -6.10 4.24
CA PRO A 153 -13.80 -5.40 5.52
C PRO A 153 -13.24 -6.19 6.72
N VAL A 154 -13.44 -7.52 6.74
CA VAL A 154 -12.93 -8.37 7.83
C VAL A 154 -11.41 -8.36 7.85
N GLU A 155 -10.77 -8.49 6.67
CA GLU A 155 -9.32 -8.48 6.55
C GLU A 155 -8.72 -7.13 6.97
N LYS A 156 -9.39 -6.01 6.65
CA LYS A 156 -8.98 -4.68 7.14
C LYS A 156 -8.93 -4.60 8.65
N ILE A 157 -10.00 -5.04 9.32
CA ILE A 157 -10.09 -4.99 10.77
C ILE A 157 -8.96 -5.82 11.38
N VAL A 158 -8.69 -7.00 10.83
CA VAL A 158 -7.56 -7.84 11.27
C VAL A 158 -6.24 -7.07 11.17
N TYR A 159 -5.92 -6.45 10.02
CA TYR A 159 -4.68 -5.68 9.88
C TYR A 159 -4.60 -4.49 10.83
N VAL A 160 -5.71 -3.76 11.03
CA VAL A 160 -5.76 -2.63 11.96
C VAL A 160 -5.51 -3.08 13.39
N LEU A 161 -6.16 -4.16 13.84
CA LEU A 161 -5.98 -4.71 15.18
C LEU A 161 -4.56 -5.25 15.38
N SER A 162 -4.02 -6.00 14.41
CA SER A 162 -2.64 -6.49 14.48
C SER A 162 -1.62 -5.36 14.51
N ALA A 163 -1.87 -4.26 13.78
CA ALA A 163 -1.02 -3.08 13.86
C ALA A 163 -1.09 -2.49 15.27
N LEU A 164 -2.28 -2.19 15.79
CA LEU A 164 -2.47 -1.63 17.14
C LEU A 164 -1.81 -2.50 18.22
N GLU A 165 -1.96 -3.82 18.12
CA GLU A 165 -1.28 -4.77 19.00
C GLU A 165 0.25 -4.60 18.98
N SER A 166 0.85 -4.45 17.79
CA SER A 166 2.31 -4.36 17.63
C SER A 166 2.95 -3.15 18.32
N ILE A 167 2.21 -2.05 18.50
CA ILE A 167 2.70 -0.85 19.18
C ILE A 167 2.22 -0.77 20.63
N LEU A 168 1.03 -1.30 20.91
CA LEU A 168 0.43 -1.24 22.24
C LEU A 168 0.94 -2.34 23.15
N LEU A 169 1.41 -3.49 22.69
CA LEU A 169 1.95 -4.51 23.60
C LEU A 169 3.42 -4.22 23.97
N LYS A 170 3.67 -4.13 25.29
CA LYS A 170 5.00 -3.84 25.85
C LYS A 170 5.79 -5.12 26.14
N ASP A 171 5.10 -6.21 26.48
CA ASP A 171 5.72 -7.47 26.92
C ASP A 171 4.86 -8.69 26.54
N ASN A 172 5.51 -9.82 26.22
CA ASN A 172 4.84 -11.06 25.79
C ASN A 172 4.13 -11.81 26.93
N ASN A 173 4.26 -11.32 28.18
CA ASN A 173 3.68 -11.91 29.39
C ASN A 173 2.41 -11.19 29.88
N GLU A 174 1.94 -10.14 29.20
CA GLU A 174 0.70 -9.45 29.59
C GLU A 174 -0.54 -10.18 29.06
N PRO A 175 -1.64 -10.28 29.84
CA PRO A 175 -2.91 -10.79 29.35
C PRO A 175 -3.47 -9.88 28.24
N ILE A 176 -3.35 -10.36 27.00
CA ILE A 176 -3.58 -9.63 25.75
C ILE A 176 -4.95 -8.93 25.70
N GLN A 177 -6.02 -9.61 26.14
CA GLN A 177 -7.39 -9.09 25.99
C GLN A 177 -7.70 -7.89 26.91
N GLN A 178 -7.18 -7.89 28.15
CA GLN A 178 -7.51 -6.85 29.12
C GLN A 178 -6.75 -5.55 28.80
N ASN A 179 -5.45 -5.64 28.53
CA ASN A 179 -4.64 -4.45 28.25
C ASN A 179 -4.90 -3.84 26.88
N LEU A 180 -5.22 -4.64 25.86
CA LEU A 180 -5.61 -4.10 24.55
C LEU A 180 -6.98 -3.39 24.66
N GLY A 181 -7.94 -4.00 25.38
CA GLY A 181 -9.24 -3.39 25.65
C GLY A 181 -9.13 -2.06 26.40
N GLU A 182 -8.32 -2.00 27.46
CA GLU A 182 -8.09 -0.79 28.25
C GLU A 182 -7.38 0.31 27.44
N ARG A 183 -6.39 -0.04 26.62
CA ARG A 183 -5.65 0.95 25.79
C ARG A 183 -6.47 1.45 24.60
N LEU A 184 -7.32 0.62 24.01
CA LEU A 184 -8.29 1.04 23.00
C LEU A 184 -9.39 1.92 23.61
N ALA A 185 -9.88 1.57 24.80
CA ALA A 185 -10.84 2.40 25.53
C ALA A 185 -10.27 3.78 25.84
N PHE A 186 -8.99 3.87 26.24
CA PHE A 186 -8.30 5.15 26.43
C PHE A 186 -8.24 5.98 25.14
N LEU A 187 -7.92 5.37 24.00
CA LEU A 187 -7.87 6.07 22.72
C LEU A 187 -9.23 6.59 22.26
N LEU A 188 -10.31 5.82 22.47
CA LEU A 188 -11.68 6.22 22.13
C LEU A 188 -12.26 7.27 23.09
N LEU A 189 -11.75 7.37 24.31
CA LEU A 189 -12.22 8.32 25.32
C LEU A 189 -11.58 9.72 25.21
N ILE A 190 -10.52 9.86 24.41
CA ILE A 190 -9.74 11.12 24.28
C ILE A 190 -9.95 11.78 22.91
N SER A 191 -10.57 11.07 21.96
CA SER A 191 -11.09 11.61 20.69
C SER A 191 -12.49 12.20 20.85
#